data_AF-A0A4P2VCI0-F1
#
_entry.id   AF-A0A4P2VCI0-F1
#
_cell.length_a   1.000
_cell.length_b   1.000
_cell.length_c   1.000
_cell.angle_alpha   90.00
_cell.angle_beta   90.00
_cell.angle_gamma   90.00
#
_symmetry.space_group_name_H-M   'P 1'
#
loop_
_entity.id
_entity.type
_entity.pdbx_description
1 polymer ?
#
loop_
_entity_poly.entity_id
_entity_poly.type
_entity_poly.pdbx_seq_one_letter_code
_entity_poly.pdbx_strand_id
1 'polypeptide(L)'
;MLAIVVVVVVAGGAWYAMSTYRPATAPTAPMTYTVALTDPPVVPEGTTDLLINYSGVAVHTTEGGWIPNTKATGTVNLMALQNLSVVIANVNVSRDATVNIVRLYISNATIVVNGTSYPLMLPSGELTIPITNASRAAPGALVDLQPHVVEAYVGDQPVFIMAPAAVAVPLNYTAPPGTVMHVPNNMHEVLESARANVTVTSATLQVVGNETILSITVKNDGSTPVEVLGVDVKGPWSIEVPPITIETKDFSATINVEGARANMSLVFFANGTQLVPAVQRASEHMHVNWVLPPRAKAKWMGVEWSGNEDEFHQEMGRWANYMGGGSPPEMTIRGPNGSFNFTGGRAFNSTAPAPAPAMNGYNATFSGASYAEEWANALGYILQPNASVTFTYEGFITLGPHLKDSPMGPVNITIIPISGEDYTISVLTIPASNATTTTTVS
;
A
#
# COMPACT_ATOMS: atom_id res chain seq x y z
N MET A 1 -11.50 -23.85 80.97
CA MET A 1 -12.19 -23.83 79.66
C MET A 1 -11.29 -23.17 78.62
N LEU A 2 -10.28 -23.87 78.12
CA LEU A 2 -9.36 -23.34 77.09
C LEU A 2 -8.64 -24.50 76.40
N ALA A 3 -9.38 -25.37 75.71
CA ALA A 3 -8.79 -26.53 75.00
C ALA A 3 -9.57 -27.04 73.77
N ILE A 4 -10.68 -26.40 73.36
CA ILE A 4 -11.57 -26.93 72.30
C ILE A 4 -11.60 -26.06 71.03
N VAL A 5 -10.95 -24.90 71.01
CA VAL A 5 -11.05 -23.94 69.88
C VAL A 5 -9.96 -24.14 68.81
N VAL A 6 -8.92 -24.94 69.07
CA VAL A 6 -7.78 -25.09 68.12
C VAL A 6 -8.01 -26.18 67.07
N VAL A 7 -8.91 -27.14 67.28
CA VAL A 7 -9.11 -28.27 66.34
C VAL A 7 -10.02 -27.91 65.15
N VAL A 8 -10.92 -26.93 65.28
CA VAL A 8 -11.87 -26.57 64.20
C VAL A 8 -11.23 -25.65 63.14
N VAL A 9 -10.22 -24.84 63.51
CA VAL A 9 -9.54 -23.92 62.56
C VAL A 9 -8.62 -24.67 61.58
N VAL A 10 -8.01 -25.78 62.01
CA VAL A 10 -7.11 -26.57 61.14
C VAL A 10 -7.89 -27.39 60.09
N ALA A 11 -9.09 -27.87 60.43
CA ALA A 11 -9.93 -28.61 59.49
C ALA A 11 -10.58 -27.71 58.42
N GLY A 12 -10.94 -26.47 58.77
CA GLY A 12 -11.50 -25.48 57.82
C GLY A 12 -10.46 -24.94 56.82
N GLY A 13 -9.21 -24.74 57.27
CA GLY A 13 -8.11 -24.29 56.39
C GLY A 13 -7.72 -25.32 55.33
N ALA A 14 -7.79 -26.62 55.65
CA ALA A 14 -7.51 -27.69 54.69
C ALA A 14 -8.59 -27.82 53.61
N TRP A 15 -9.86 -27.60 53.94
CA TRP A 15 -10.96 -27.66 52.96
C TRP A 15 -10.97 -26.47 52.01
N TYR A 16 -10.63 -25.26 52.49
CA TYR A 16 -10.51 -24.07 51.65
C TYR A 16 -9.30 -24.14 50.69
N ALA A 17 -8.20 -24.75 51.13
CA ALA A 17 -7.03 -24.99 50.27
C ALA A 17 -7.26 -26.11 49.22
N MET A 18 -8.18 -27.05 49.46
CA MET A 18 -8.54 -28.10 48.50
C MET A 18 -9.52 -27.63 47.43
N SER A 19 -10.34 -26.60 47.69
CA SER A 19 -11.26 -26.03 46.68
C SER A 19 -10.59 -25.17 45.60
N THR A 20 -9.32 -24.79 45.78
CA THR A 20 -8.53 -24.03 44.79
C THR A 20 -7.48 -24.86 44.05
N TYR A 21 -7.34 -26.15 44.39
CA TYR A 21 -6.50 -27.07 43.63
C TYR A 21 -7.22 -27.49 42.35
N ARG A 22 -7.26 -26.60 41.36
CA ARG A 22 -7.49 -27.01 39.97
C ARG A 22 -6.29 -27.88 39.59
N PRO A 23 -6.45 -29.20 39.35
CA PRO A 23 -5.35 -29.97 38.81
C PRO A 23 -4.90 -29.27 37.54
N ALA A 24 -3.62 -28.88 37.48
CA ALA A 24 -3.02 -28.41 36.24
C ALA A 24 -3.28 -29.52 35.21
N THR A 25 -4.13 -29.26 34.23
CA THR A 25 -4.31 -30.15 33.09
C THR A 25 -2.93 -30.46 32.55
N ALA A 26 -2.60 -31.76 32.50
CA ALA A 26 -1.31 -32.21 32.00
C ALA A 26 -1.01 -31.50 30.67
N PRO A 27 0.23 -31.03 30.44
CA PRO A 27 0.56 -30.32 29.21
C PRO A 27 0.23 -31.22 28.02
N THR A 28 -0.75 -30.79 27.23
CA THR A 28 -1.14 -31.48 26.01
C THR A 28 0.05 -31.52 25.06
N ALA A 29 0.32 -32.68 24.47
CA ALA A 29 1.45 -32.85 23.57
C ALA A 29 1.40 -31.82 22.43
N PRO A 30 2.53 -31.17 22.09
CA PRO A 30 2.56 -30.21 21.01
C PRO A 30 2.31 -30.89 19.66
N MET A 31 1.72 -30.14 18.73
CA MET A 31 1.61 -30.50 17.32
C MET A 31 2.17 -29.37 16.45
N THR A 32 2.64 -29.75 15.26
CA THR A 32 3.07 -28.79 14.25
C THR A 32 1.87 -28.19 13.56
N TYR A 33 1.77 -26.87 13.56
CA TYR A 33 0.78 -26.09 12.80
C TYR A 33 1.46 -25.41 11.62
N THR A 34 1.03 -25.75 10.39
CA THR A 34 1.62 -25.22 9.15
C THR A 34 0.92 -23.93 8.72
N VAL A 35 1.70 -22.92 8.32
CA VAL A 35 1.17 -21.71 7.67
C VAL A 35 1.69 -21.67 6.23
N ALA A 36 0.76 -21.70 5.27
CA ALA A 36 1.05 -21.60 3.85
C ALA A 36 0.49 -20.30 3.27
N LEU A 37 1.20 -19.71 2.30
CA LEU A 37 0.75 -18.55 1.54
C LEU A 37 0.37 -18.97 0.12
N THR A 38 -0.69 -18.37 -0.41
CA THR A 38 -1.04 -18.31 -1.84
C THR A 38 -1.42 -16.86 -2.16
N ASP A 39 -1.44 -16.49 -3.45
CA ASP A 39 -1.80 -15.15 -3.88
C ASP A 39 -2.08 -15.07 -5.39
N PRO A 40 -3.23 -14.51 -5.81
CA PRO A 40 -3.39 -13.81 -7.07
C PRO A 40 -3.33 -12.27 -6.86
N PRO A 41 -2.15 -11.63 -6.90
CA PRO A 41 -2.04 -10.22 -6.53
C PRO A 41 -2.60 -9.33 -7.63
N VAL A 42 -3.19 -8.19 -7.26
CA VAL A 42 -3.60 -7.15 -8.22
C VAL A 42 -2.46 -6.15 -8.31
N VAL A 43 -1.76 -6.15 -9.45
CA VAL A 43 -0.56 -5.34 -9.67
C VAL A 43 -0.66 -4.52 -10.96
N PRO A 44 0.10 -3.43 -11.08
CA PRO A 44 0.17 -2.64 -12.32
C PRO A 44 0.66 -3.48 -13.50
N GLU A 45 0.26 -3.07 -14.71
CA GLU A 45 0.70 -3.70 -15.95
C GLU A 45 2.23 -3.65 -16.08
N GLY A 46 2.82 -4.74 -16.58
CA GLY A 46 4.27 -4.88 -16.73
C GLY A 46 4.99 -5.38 -15.47
N THR A 47 4.27 -5.68 -14.39
CA THR A 47 4.83 -6.31 -13.19
C THR A 47 5.28 -7.74 -13.49
N THR A 48 6.55 -8.05 -13.21
CA THR A 48 7.11 -9.42 -13.32
C THR A 48 7.26 -10.09 -11.97
N ASP A 49 7.57 -9.32 -10.92
CA ASP A 49 7.82 -9.85 -9.59
C ASP A 49 7.21 -8.95 -8.52
N LEU A 50 6.69 -9.59 -7.47
CA LEU A 50 6.18 -8.93 -6.27
C LEU A 50 6.75 -9.68 -5.06
N LEU A 51 7.85 -9.17 -4.50
CA LEU A 51 8.60 -9.83 -3.45
C LEU A 51 8.21 -9.28 -2.08
N ILE A 52 7.77 -10.16 -1.18
CA ILE A 52 7.53 -9.86 0.23
C ILE A 52 8.64 -10.49 1.06
N ASN A 53 9.33 -9.67 1.84
CA ASN A 53 10.27 -10.13 2.85
C ASN A 53 9.57 -10.15 4.20
N TYR A 54 9.55 -11.32 4.85
CA TYR A 54 8.95 -11.49 6.16
C TYR A 54 10.00 -11.82 7.22
N SER A 55 9.82 -11.26 8.42
CA SER A 55 10.72 -11.39 9.57
C SER A 55 10.18 -12.30 10.67
N GLY A 56 8.94 -12.78 10.53
CA GLY A 56 8.33 -13.70 11.49
C GLY A 56 6.93 -14.10 11.08
N VAL A 57 6.45 -15.17 11.72
CA VAL A 57 5.04 -15.58 11.68
C VAL A 57 4.61 -15.88 13.10
N ALA A 58 3.42 -15.44 13.51
CA ALA A 58 2.80 -15.84 14.77
C ALA A 58 1.40 -16.40 14.52
N VAL A 59 0.96 -17.28 15.42
CA VAL A 59 -0.42 -17.76 15.42
C VAL A 59 -1.06 -17.45 16.77
N HIS A 60 -2.34 -17.09 16.76
CA HIS A 60 -3.13 -16.93 17.98
C HIS A 60 -3.98 -18.18 18.19
N THR A 61 -4.00 -18.67 19.42
CA THR A 61 -4.90 -19.74 19.86
C THR A 61 -5.96 -19.18 20.78
N THR A 62 -7.20 -19.66 20.65
CA THR A 62 -8.29 -19.20 21.52
C THR A 62 -8.04 -19.49 23.01
N GLU A 63 -7.27 -20.54 23.30
CA GLU A 63 -6.99 -21.02 24.65
C GLU A 63 -5.69 -20.46 25.25
N GLY A 64 -4.71 -20.08 24.42
CA GLY A 64 -3.33 -19.83 24.85
C GLY A 64 -2.71 -18.51 24.37
N GLY A 65 -3.43 -17.71 23.58
CA GLY A 65 -2.93 -16.43 23.07
C GLY A 65 -1.93 -16.59 21.92
N TRP A 66 -1.05 -15.60 21.76
CA TRP A 66 -0.06 -15.51 20.69
C TRP A 66 1.14 -16.46 20.89
N ILE A 67 1.46 -17.22 19.85
CA ILE A 67 2.62 -18.11 19.78
C ILE A 67 3.49 -17.65 18.59
N PRO A 68 4.58 -16.91 18.85
CA PRO A 68 5.44 -16.39 17.79
C PRO A 68 6.44 -17.44 17.30
N ASN A 69 6.74 -17.41 16.01
CA ASN A 69 7.89 -18.03 15.38
C ASN A 69 8.72 -16.95 14.67
N THR A 70 9.57 -16.29 15.46
CA THR A 70 10.51 -15.24 14.98
C THR A 70 11.67 -15.80 14.14
N LYS A 71 11.80 -17.12 14.05
CA LYS A 71 12.80 -17.78 13.18
C LYS A 71 12.27 -18.03 11.77
N ALA A 72 10.96 -17.92 11.56
CA ALA A 72 10.36 -18.00 10.24
C ALA A 72 10.62 -16.69 9.50
N THR A 73 11.73 -16.63 8.77
CA THR A 73 12.10 -15.51 7.90
C THR A 73 12.27 -15.99 6.47
N GLY A 74 12.05 -15.10 5.50
CA GLY A 74 12.23 -15.45 4.10
C GLY A 74 11.71 -14.40 3.13
N THR A 75 11.79 -14.75 1.86
CA THR A 75 11.29 -13.95 0.73
C THR A 75 10.29 -14.80 -0.05
N VAL A 76 9.14 -14.24 -0.37
CA VAL A 76 8.13 -14.88 -1.22
C VAL A 76 7.84 -13.98 -2.41
N ASN A 77 7.94 -14.52 -3.61
CA ASN A 77 7.45 -13.85 -4.82
C ASN A 77 5.99 -14.22 -5.03
N LEU A 78 5.10 -13.27 -4.77
CA LEU A 78 3.65 -13.45 -4.86
C LEU A 78 3.19 -13.72 -6.30
N MET A 79 3.88 -13.16 -7.29
CA MET A 79 3.60 -13.45 -8.71
C MET A 79 3.82 -14.93 -9.06
N ALA A 80 4.67 -15.63 -8.31
CA ALA A 80 4.93 -17.06 -8.48
C ALA A 80 3.91 -17.97 -7.77
N LEU A 81 2.96 -17.40 -7.01
CA LEU A 81 1.97 -18.15 -6.23
C LEU A 81 0.60 -18.29 -6.91
N GLN A 82 0.48 -17.90 -8.18
CA GLN A 82 -0.76 -18.10 -8.93
C GLN A 82 -1.09 -19.60 -9.03
N ASN A 83 -2.15 -20.03 -8.33
CA ASN A 83 -2.56 -21.44 -8.15
C ASN A 83 -1.57 -22.33 -7.37
N LEU A 84 -0.55 -21.73 -6.78
CA LEU A 84 0.44 -22.40 -5.95
C LEU A 84 0.37 -21.87 -4.53
N SER A 85 0.76 -22.71 -3.59
CA SER A 85 0.98 -22.32 -2.21
C SER A 85 2.39 -22.69 -1.78
N VAL A 86 2.97 -21.88 -0.90
CA VAL A 86 4.26 -22.15 -0.28
C VAL A 86 4.13 -22.14 1.23
N VAL A 87 4.66 -23.17 1.89
CA VAL A 87 4.73 -23.17 3.35
C VAL A 87 5.81 -22.20 3.82
N ILE A 88 5.44 -21.21 4.61
CA ILE A 88 6.37 -20.18 5.10
C ILE A 88 6.81 -20.41 6.55
N ALA A 89 6.01 -21.15 7.33
CA ALA A 89 6.29 -21.39 8.74
C ALA A 89 5.62 -22.66 9.25
N ASN A 90 6.24 -23.23 10.28
CA ASN A 90 5.65 -24.24 11.16
C ASN A 90 5.71 -23.70 12.59
N VAL A 91 4.60 -23.78 13.31
CA VAL A 91 4.49 -23.29 14.70
C VAL A 91 4.06 -24.45 15.61
N ASN A 92 4.70 -24.60 16.77
CA ASN A 92 4.33 -25.63 17.73
C ASN A 92 3.16 -25.12 18.58
N VAL A 93 2.00 -25.75 18.41
CA VAL A 93 0.77 -25.42 19.16
C VAL A 93 0.35 -26.61 20.01
N SER A 94 -0.48 -26.40 21.04
CA SER A 94 -1.09 -27.52 21.77
C SER A 94 -2.05 -28.27 20.85
N ARG A 95 -2.08 -29.60 20.93
CA ARG A 95 -2.95 -30.46 20.09
C ARG A 95 -4.45 -30.13 20.20
N ASP A 96 -4.88 -29.62 21.35
CA ASP A 96 -6.29 -29.32 21.59
C ASP A 96 -6.63 -27.83 21.37
N ALA A 97 -5.67 -27.03 20.90
CA ALA A 97 -5.85 -25.61 20.67
C ALA A 97 -6.55 -25.33 19.35
N THR A 98 -7.40 -24.31 19.35
CA THR A 98 -8.01 -23.77 18.13
C THR A 98 -7.19 -22.56 17.69
N VAL A 99 -6.43 -22.71 16.61
CA VAL A 99 -5.75 -21.56 15.99
C VAL A 99 -6.78 -20.75 15.20
N ASN A 100 -6.95 -19.49 15.57
CA ASN A 100 -8.00 -18.63 15.00
C ASN A 100 -7.47 -17.39 14.28
N ILE A 101 -6.18 -17.05 14.42
CA ILE A 101 -5.57 -15.89 13.75
C ILE A 101 -4.14 -16.24 13.34
N VAL A 102 -3.73 -15.81 12.16
CA VAL A 102 -2.33 -15.78 11.71
C VAL A 102 -1.86 -14.33 11.70
N ARG A 103 -0.65 -14.08 12.16
CA ARG A 103 0.03 -12.78 12.01
C ARG A 103 1.31 -12.96 11.21
N LEU A 104 1.46 -12.17 10.15
CA LEU A 104 2.66 -12.09 9.34
C LEU A 104 3.39 -10.78 9.66
N TYR A 105 4.69 -10.87 9.97
CA TYR A 105 5.55 -9.71 10.14
C TYR A 105 6.31 -9.46 8.84
N ILE A 106 5.97 -8.38 8.14
CA ILE A 106 6.56 -7.97 6.88
C ILE A 106 7.65 -6.93 7.16
N SER A 107 8.88 -7.24 6.77
CA SER A 107 10.02 -6.34 6.98
C SER A 107 10.19 -5.33 5.86
N ASN A 108 9.99 -5.73 4.61
CA ASN A 108 9.90 -4.85 3.45
C ASN A 108 9.28 -5.61 2.26
N ALA A 109 8.98 -4.87 1.20
CA ALA A 109 8.51 -5.44 -0.05
C ALA A 109 9.12 -4.69 -1.25
N THR A 110 9.27 -5.40 -2.37
CA THR A 110 9.75 -4.84 -3.63
C THR A 110 8.90 -5.33 -4.80
N ILE A 111 8.74 -4.50 -5.81
CA ILE A 111 8.03 -4.83 -7.05
C ILE A 111 8.96 -4.61 -8.23
N VAL A 112 8.93 -5.51 -9.21
CA VAL A 112 9.66 -5.35 -10.48
C VAL A 112 8.65 -5.05 -11.56
N VAL A 113 8.70 -3.83 -12.12
CA VAL A 113 7.81 -3.37 -13.20
C VAL A 113 8.65 -2.98 -14.40
N ASN A 114 8.34 -3.56 -15.56
CA ASN A 114 9.08 -3.35 -16.81
C ASN A 114 10.61 -3.58 -16.65
N GLY A 115 10.99 -4.58 -15.84
CA GLY A 115 12.38 -4.93 -15.56
C GLY A 115 13.12 -4.03 -14.56
N THR A 116 12.45 -3.02 -13.99
CA THR A 116 13.03 -2.14 -12.95
C THR A 116 12.45 -2.48 -11.58
N SER A 117 13.32 -2.63 -10.57
CA SER A 117 12.91 -2.91 -9.19
C SER A 117 12.63 -1.63 -8.42
N TYR A 118 11.48 -1.57 -7.76
CA TYR A 118 11.03 -0.46 -6.92
C TYR A 118 10.73 -0.95 -5.49
N PRO A 119 11.05 -0.15 -4.46
CA PRO A 119 10.55 -0.41 -3.12
C PRO A 119 9.03 -0.19 -3.08
N LEU A 120 8.34 -1.03 -2.32
CA LEU A 120 6.92 -0.87 -2.04
C LEU A 120 6.71 -0.15 -0.72
N MET A 121 5.80 0.81 -0.74
CA MET A 121 5.28 1.42 0.48
C MET A 121 4.25 0.49 1.11
N LEU A 122 4.49 0.13 2.37
CA LEU A 122 3.62 -0.72 3.17
C LEU A 122 2.93 0.13 4.24
N PRO A 123 1.60 0.06 4.40
CA PRO A 123 0.89 0.76 5.47
C PRO A 123 1.12 0.14 6.85
N SER A 124 1.59 -1.10 6.91
CA SER A 124 1.94 -1.77 8.17
C SER A 124 2.99 -2.83 7.93
N GLY A 125 3.90 -2.99 8.88
CA GLY A 125 4.82 -4.14 8.96
C GLY A 125 4.17 -5.38 9.59
N GLU A 126 2.92 -5.29 10.04
CA GLU A 126 2.16 -6.40 10.60
C GLU A 126 0.84 -6.60 9.86
N LEU A 127 0.57 -7.85 9.44
CA LEU A 127 -0.69 -8.25 8.85
C LEU A 127 -1.34 -9.31 9.74
N THR A 128 -2.47 -8.98 10.37
CA THR A 128 -3.22 -9.87 11.26
C THR A 128 -4.47 -10.39 10.55
N ILE A 129 -4.55 -11.71 10.38
CA ILE A 129 -5.49 -12.35 9.47
C ILE A 129 -6.32 -13.38 10.25
N PRO A 130 -7.62 -13.14 10.48
CA PRO A 130 -8.48 -14.13 11.11
C PRO A 130 -8.69 -15.34 10.19
N ILE A 131 -8.77 -16.53 10.79
CA ILE A 131 -9.03 -17.77 10.05
C ILE A 131 -10.53 -18.04 10.06
N THR A 132 -11.14 -18.01 8.88
CA THR A 132 -12.56 -18.30 8.71
C THR A 132 -12.81 -19.79 8.94
N ASN A 133 -13.79 -20.15 9.77
CA ASN A 133 -14.09 -21.54 10.15
C ASN A 133 -12.91 -22.26 10.84
N ALA A 134 -12.14 -21.55 11.66
CA ALA A 134 -11.09 -22.12 12.50
C ALA A 134 -11.54 -23.40 13.24
N SER A 135 -10.70 -24.43 13.26
CA SER A 135 -11.02 -25.74 13.80
C SER A 135 -9.84 -26.37 14.52
N ARG A 136 -10.11 -27.08 15.63
CA ARG A 136 -9.12 -27.87 16.38
C ARG A 136 -8.52 -29.01 15.58
N ALA A 137 -9.25 -29.51 14.59
CA ALA A 137 -8.79 -30.60 13.73
C ALA A 137 -7.82 -30.13 12.63
N ALA A 138 -7.66 -28.82 12.45
CA ALA A 138 -6.86 -28.27 11.36
C ALA A 138 -5.36 -28.27 11.71
N PRO A 139 -4.52 -29.01 10.97
CA PRO A 139 -3.07 -28.97 11.13
C PRO A 139 -2.39 -27.73 10.55
N GLY A 140 -3.12 -26.80 9.92
CA GLY A 140 -2.55 -25.58 9.40
C GLY A 140 -3.57 -24.54 8.94
N ALA A 141 -3.06 -23.48 8.34
CA ALA A 141 -3.81 -22.43 7.66
C ALA A 141 -3.24 -22.18 6.26
N LEU A 142 -4.12 -22.06 5.27
CA LEU A 142 -3.81 -21.47 3.97
C LEU A 142 -4.23 -20.01 4.03
N VAL A 143 -3.27 -19.12 3.84
CA VAL A 143 -3.46 -17.68 3.78
C VAL A 143 -3.39 -17.28 2.31
N ASP A 144 -4.48 -16.74 1.80
CA ASP A 144 -4.54 -16.08 0.50
C ASP A 144 -4.27 -14.60 0.73
N LEU A 145 -3.04 -14.17 0.45
CA LEU A 145 -2.71 -12.77 0.37
C LEU A 145 -3.36 -12.25 -0.92
N GLN A 146 -3.98 -11.07 -0.88
CA GLN A 146 -4.60 -10.46 -2.05
C GLN A 146 -4.24 -8.98 -2.07
N PRO A 147 -2.93 -8.66 -2.07
CA PRO A 147 -2.50 -7.29 -2.05
C PRO A 147 -2.95 -6.58 -3.33
N HIS A 148 -3.37 -5.34 -3.17
CA HIS A 148 -3.59 -4.44 -4.30
C HIS A 148 -2.43 -3.44 -4.32
N VAL A 149 -1.58 -3.54 -5.33
CA VAL A 149 -0.50 -2.58 -5.56
C VAL A 149 -1.00 -1.52 -6.53
N VAL A 150 -0.96 -0.26 -6.08
CA VAL A 150 -1.25 0.89 -6.93
C VAL A 150 0.04 1.60 -7.33
N GLU A 151 0.09 2.02 -8.59
CA GLU A 151 1.12 2.90 -9.11
C GLU A 151 0.67 4.35 -8.89
N ALA A 152 1.39 5.07 -8.05
CA ALA A 152 1.32 6.51 -7.92
C ALA A 152 2.56 7.12 -8.57
N TYR A 153 2.56 8.44 -8.74
CA TYR A 153 3.73 9.17 -9.21
C TYR A 153 4.02 10.31 -8.26
N VAL A 154 5.30 10.43 -7.90
CA VAL A 154 5.81 11.62 -7.24
C VAL A 154 6.80 12.18 -8.23
N GLY A 155 6.34 13.18 -8.98
CA GLY A 155 7.07 13.68 -10.13
C GLY A 155 7.07 12.74 -11.34
N ASP A 156 8.25 12.51 -11.92
CA ASP A 156 8.50 11.49 -12.96
C ASP A 156 8.67 10.07 -12.38
N GLN A 157 8.89 9.96 -11.07
CA GLN A 157 9.24 8.68 -10.46
C GLN A 157 7.98 7.94 -10.03
N PRO A 158 7.78 6.68 -10.49
CA PRO A 158 6.69 5.86 -10.00
C PRO A 158 6.96 5.44 -8.56
N VAL A 159 5.92 5.50 -7.76
CA VAL A 159 5.90 5.04 -6.38
C VAL A 159 4.83 3.98 -6.28
N PHE A 160 5.17 2.83 -5.72
CA PHE A 160 4.23 1.73 -5.61
C PHE A 160 3.78 1.59 -4.16
N ILE A 161 2.47 1.59 -3.95
CA ILE A 161 1.85 1.49 -2.64
C ILE A 161 1.05 0.20 -2.60
N MET A 162 1.30 -0.62 -1.59
CA MET A 162 0.57 -1.88 -1.40
C MET A 162 -0.52 -1.69 -0.35
N ALA A 163 -1.76 -1.87 -0.74
CA ALA A 163 -2.84 -2.10 0.20
C ALA A 163 -2.88 -3.59 0.56
N PRO A 164 -2.62 -3.98 1.81
CA PRO A 164 -2.71 -5.37 2.20
C PRO A 164 -4.18 -5.78 2.27
N ALA A 165 -4.51 -6.94 1.72
CA ALA A 165 -5.77 -7.63 2.00
C ALA A 165 -5.44 -9.12 2.05
N ALA A 166 -6.16 -9.87 2.89
CA ALA A 166 -5.93 -11.30 3.01
C ALA A 166 -7.14 -12.04 3.55
N VAL A 167 -7.19 -13.33 3.26
CA VAL A 167 -8.15 -14.29 3.82
C VAL A 167 -7.37 -15.51 4.29
N ALA A 168 -7.78 -16.13 5.38
CA ALA A 168 -7.18 -17.39 5.84
C ALA A 168 -8.24 -18.45 6.09
N VAL A 169 -7.95 -19.69 5.69
CA VAL A 169 -8.82 -20.86 5.85
C VAL A 169 -8.04 -22.05 6.42
N PRO A 170 -8.70 -22.98 7.12
CA PRO A 170 -8.06 -24.18 7.64
C PRO A 170 -7.44 -25.04 6.54
N LEU A 171 -6.25 -25.55 6.82
CA LEU A 171 -5.49 -26.45 5.96
C LEU A 171 -5.44 -27.84 6.60
N ASN A 172 -5.60 -28.89 5.80
CA ASN A 172 -5.69 -30.28 6.27
C ASN A 172 -4.39 -31.09 6.15
N TYR A 173 -3.26 -30.43 5.90
CA TYR A 173 -1.95 -31.06 5.85
C TYR A 173 -0.90 -30.27 6.63
N THR A 174 0.22 -30.94 6.93
CA THR A 174 1.47 -30.31 7.38
C THR A 174 2.57 -30.56 6.37
N ALA A 175 3.45 -29.57 6.16
CA ALA A 175 4.67 -29.77 5.38
C ALA A 175 5.82 -28.88 5.91
N PRO A 176 7.09 -29.19 5.60
CA PRO A 176 8.21 -28.33 5.96
C PRO A 176 8.15 -26.94 5.26
N PRO A 177 8.70 -25.87 5.86
CA PRO A 177 8.86 -24.59 5.19
C PRO A 177 9.62 -24.71 3.86
N GLY A 178 9.22 -23.92 2.86
CA GLY A 178 9.72 -23.99 1.48
C GLY A 178 9.02 -25.02 0.60
N THR A 179 8.13 -25.86 1.15
CA THR A 179 7.34 -26.80 0.34
C THR A 179 6.33 -26.03 -0.51
N VAL A 180 6.39 -26.22 -1.83
CA VAL A 180 5.45 -25.64 -2.81
C VAL A 180 4.45 -26.70 -3.25
N MET A 181 3.17 -26.37 -3.25
CA MET A 181 2.09 -27.28 -3.65
C MET A 181 1.00 -26.56 -4.44
N HIS A 182 0.30 -27.28 -5.30
CA HIS A 182 -0.89 -26.74 -5.96
C HIS A 182 -2.00 -26.49 -4.94
N VAL A 183 -2.68 -25.35 -5.08
CA VAL A 183 -3.90 -25.08 -4.32
C VAL A 183 -5.01 -25.97 -4.90
N PRO A 184 -5.64 -26.84 -4.10
CA PRO A 184 -6.75 -27.66 -4.58
C PRO A 184 -7.91 -26.81 -5.08
N ASN A 185 -8.59 -27.22 -6.15
CA ASN A 185 -9.73 -26.47 -6.71
C ASN A 185 -10.82 -26.15 -5.68
N ASN A 186 -11.10 -27.07 -4.76
CA ASN A 186 -12.08 -26.87 -3.69
C ASN A 186 -11.63 -25.80 -2.67
N MET A 187 -10.34 -25.51 -2.56
CA MET A 187 -9.85 -24.45 -1.67
C MET A 187 -10.10 -23.06 -2.24
N HIS A 188 -10.19 -22.89 -3.57
CA HIS A 188 -10.58 -21.62 -4.16
C HIS A 188 -12.01 -21.24 -3.77
N GLU A 189 -12.96 -22.17 -3.85
CA GLU A 189 -14.34 -21.92 -3.41
C GLU A 189 -14.42 -21.59 -1.91
N VAL A 190 -13.61 -22.27 -1.09
CA VAL A 190 -13.55 -22.02 0.35
C VAL A 190 -12.96 -20.64 0.65
N LEU A 191 -11.89 -20.24 -0.04
CA LEU A 191 -11.28 -18.90 0.07
C LEU A 191 -12.25 -17.80 -0.38
N GLU A 192 -12.93 -17.99 -1.51
CA GLU A 192 -13.96 -17.05 -1.99
C GLU A 192 -15.11 -16.92 -0.98
N SER A 193 -15.57 -18.03 -0.39
CA SER A 193 -16.61 -18.01 0.64
C SER A 193 -16.16 -17.38 1.97
N ALA A 194 -14.84 -17.31 2.19
CA ALA A 194 -14.22 -16.76 3.39
C ALA A 194 -13.93 -15.26 3.30
N ARG A 195 -14.14 -14.66 2.12
CA ARG A 195 -14.11 -13.20 1.93
C ARG A 195 -15.15 -12.52 2.82
N ALA A 196 -14.83 -11.28 3.21
CA ALA A 196 -15.75 -10.43 3.94
C ALA A 196 -16.94 -10.05 3.06
N ASN A 197 -18.16 -10.27 3.58
CA ASN A 197 -19.39 -9.85 2.93
C ASN A 197 -19.66 -8.36 3.24
N VAL A 198 -19.09 -7.50 2.41
CA VAL A 198 -19.18 -6.05 2.55
C VAL A 198 -19.81 -5.46 1.30
N THR A 199 -20.68 -4.47 1.48
CA THR A 199 -21.31 -3.74 0.38
C THR A 199 -21.10 -2.24 0.52
N VAL A 200 -20.96 -1.55 -0.60
CA VAL A 200 -21.00 -0.08 -0.64
C VAL A 200 -22.45 0.33 -0.85
N THR A 201 -23.04 0.96 0.16
CA THR A 201 -24.45 1.39 0.15
C THR A 201 -24.65 2.78 -0.43
N SER A 202 -23.63 3.64 -0.34
CA SER A 202 -23.59 4.93 -1.01
C SER A 202 -22.14 5.30 -1.30
N ALA A 203 -21.90 5.96 -2.42
CA ALA A 203 -20.62 6.61 -2.70
C ALA A 203 -20.89 7.93 -3.43
N THR A 204 -20.20 8.99 -3.01
CA THR A 204 -20.24 10.29 -3.67
C THR A 204 -18.82 10.81 -3.78
N LEU A 205 -18.46 11.28 -4.97
CA LEU A 205 -17.23 12.01 -5.22
C LEU A 205 -17.63 13.37 -5.81
N GLN A 206 -17.23 14.46 -5.17
CA GLN A 206 -17.60 15.81 -5.57
C GLN A 206 -16.35 16.69 -5.63
N VAL A 207 -16.41 17.70 -6.49
CA VAL A 207 -15.37 18.73 -6.58
C VAL A 207 -15.98 20.10 -6.36
N VAL A 208 -15.52 20.79 -5.32
CA VAL A 208 -15.94 22.15 -5.00
C VAL A 208 -14.73 23.07 -5.09
N GLY A 209 -14.61 23.77 -6.22
CA GLY A 209 -13.37 24.48 -6.55
C GLY A 209 -12.22 23.49 -6.75
N ASN A 210 -11.21 23.56 -5.89
CA ASN A 210 -10.05 22.65 -5.90
C ASN A 210 -10.13 21.60 -4.77
N GLU A 211 -11.22 21.59 -4.00
CA GLU A 211 -11.44 20.67 -2.90
C GLU A 211 -12.15 19.41 -3.39
N THR A 212 -11.62 18.26 -3.00
CA THR A 212 -12.20 16.96 -3.28
C THR A 212 -12.97 16.48 -2.06
N ILE A 213 -14.24 16.16 -2.25
CA ILE A 213 -15.11 15.60 -1.21
C ILE A 213 -15.46 14.17 -1.61
N LEU A 214 -14.99 13.21 -0.82
CA LEU A 214 -15.29 11.79 -0.99
C LEU A 214 -16.07 11.31 0.23
N SER A 215 -17.25 10.71 0.00
CA SER A 215 -18.04 10.07 1.05
C SER A 215 -18.47 8.68 0.60
N ILE A 216 -18.15 7.66 1.38
CA ILE A 216 -18.45 6.26 1.07
C ILE A 216 -19.07 5.60 2.29
N THR A 217 -20.30 5.11 2.16
CA THR A 217 -20.96 4.33 3.20
C THR A 217 -20.83 2.85 2.94
N VAL A 218 -20.13 2.16 3.84
CA VAL A 218 -19.83 0.74 3.77
C VAL A 218 -20.67 0.00 4.79
N LYS A 219 -21.26 -1.13 4.40
CA LYS A 219 -22.02 -2.02 5.27
C LYS A 219 -21.38 -3.40 5.32
N ASN A 220 -21.27 -3.95 6.52
CA ASN A 220 -20.90 -5.34 6.72
C ASN A 220 -22.17 -6.19 6.76
N ASP A 221 -22.47 -6.90 5.68
CA ASP A 221 -23.59 -7.84 5.57
C ASP A 221 -23.20 -9.26 6.08
N GLY A 222 -21.97 -9.41 6.58
CA GLY A 222 -21.46 -10.64 7.19
C GLY A 222 -21.81 -10.79 8.67
N SER A 223 -21.45 -11.94 9.21
CA SER A 223 -21.66 -12.30 10.62
C SER A 223 -20.43 -12.08 11.52
N THR A 224 -19.30 -11.68 10.94
CA THR A 224 -18.04 -11.44 11.66
C THR A 224 -17.58 -10.00 11.48
N PRO A 225 -16.87 -9.40 12.46
CA PRO A 225 -16.26 -8.09 12.28
C PRO A 225 -15.30 -8.08 11.09
N VAL A 226 -15.21 -6.94 10.41
CA VAL A 226 -14.33 -6.70 9.26
C VAL A 226 -13.53 -5.43 9.52
N GLU A 227 -12.22 -5.48 9.36
CA GLU A 227 -11.38 -4.29 9.40
C GLU A 227 -11.37 -3.62 8.02
N VAL A 228 -11.81 -2.37 7.94
CA VAL A 228 -11.72 -1.55 6.74
C VAL A 228 -10.43 -0.74 6.80
N LEU A 229 -9.52 -1.00 5.87
CA LEU A 229 -8.20 -0.37 5.81
C LEU A 229 -8.21 0.92 5.01
N GLY A 230 -9.16 1.06 4.07
CA GLY A 230 -9.19 2.19 3.15
C GLY A 230 -10.06 1.94 1.94
N VAL A 231 -9.90 2.80 0.94
CA VAL A 231 -10.59 2.76 -0.35
C VAL A 231 -9.63 3.08 -1.48
N ASP A 232 -9.76 2.38 -2.61
CA ASP A 232 -9.09 2.71 -3.87
C ASP A 232 -10.10 3.42 -4.78
N VAL A 233 -9.70 4.57 -5.33
CA VAL A 233 -10.52 5.39 -6.24
C VAL A 233 -9.81 5.48 -7.59
N LYS A 234 -10.37 4.79 -8.59
CA LYS A 234 -9.81 4.67 -9.93
C LYS A 234 -10.63 5.46 -10.94
N GLY A 235 -9.97 6.35 -11.69
CA GLY A 235 -10.61 7.12 -12.75
C GLY A 235 -9.70 8.22 -13.34
N PRO A 236 -10.27 9.12 -14.16
CA PRO A 236 -9.51 10.17 -14.85
C PRO A 236 -9.32 11.42 -13.99
N TRP A 237 -8.11 11.70 -13.51
CA TRP A 237 -7.80 12.86 -12.67
C TRP A 237 -7.22 14.03 -13.46
N SER A 238 -7.55 15.25 -13.04
CA SER A 238 -6.89 16.50 -13.43
C SER A 238 -5.68 16.73 -12.53
N ILE A 239 -4.60 17.24 -13.11
CA ILE A 239 -3.35 17.54 -12.42
C ILE A 239 -3.06 19.02 -12.64
N GLU A 240 -3.10 19.80 -11.56
CA GLU A 240 -2.77 21.22 -11.56
C GLU A 240 -1.37 21.41 -10.98
N VAL A 241 -0.48 21.98 -11.78
CA VAL A 241 0.87 22.34 -11.35
C VAL A 241 0.93 23.86 -11.27
N PRO A 242 1.27 24.45 -10.11
CA PRO A 242 1.45 25.89 -10.02
C PRO A 242 2.59 26.33 -10.96
N PRO A 243 2.56 27.59 -11.43
CA PRO A 243 3.64 28.13 -12.25
C PRO A 243 4.99 27.92 -11.57
N ILE A 244 5.96 27.37 -12.31
CA ILE A 244 7.32 27.15 -11.81
C ILE A 244 8.21 28.26 -12.38
N THR A 245 8.62 29.22 -11.54
CA THR A 245 9.52 30.30 -11.94
C THR A 245 10.96 29.96 -11.62
N ILE A 246 11.79 29.84 -12.66
CA ILE A 246 13.22 29.66 -12.62
C ILE A 246 13.93 31.01 -12.70
N GLU A 247 14.45 31.47 -11.56
CA GLU A 247 15.25 32.70 -11.47
C GLU A 247 16.73 32.41 -11.20
N THR A 248 17.60 32.99 -12.02
CA THR A 248 19.02 33.16 -11.74
C THR A 248 19.36 34.65 -11.80
N LYS A 249 20.65 35.00 -11.61
CA LYS A 249 21.08 36.40 -11.58
C LYS A 249 20.70 37.20 -12.84
N ASP A 250 20.70 36.54 -14.00
CA ASP A 250 20.52 37.17 -15.31
C ASP A 250 19.35 36.55 -16.12
N PHE A 251 18.57 35.63 -15.52
CA PHE A 251 17.54 34.85 -16.19
C PHE A 251 16.29 34.66 -15.32
N SER A 252 15.10 34.82 -15.92
CA SER A 252 13.83 34.39 -15.33
C SER A 252 12.96 33.69 -16.37
N ALA A 253 12.46 32.49 -16.05
CA ALA A 253 11.52 31.75 -16.88
C ALA A 253 10.40 31.13 -16.06
N THR A 254 9.14 31.30 -16.46
CA THR A 254 7.98 30.73 -15.77
C THR A 254 7.36 29.63 -16.62
N ILE A 255 7.29 28.40 -16.08
CA ILE A 255 6.67 27.24 -16.73
C ILE A 255 5.24 27.08 -16.20
N ASN A 256 4.27 27.16 -17.11
CA ASN A 256 2.86 26.91 -16.85
C ASN A 256 2.45 25.58 -17.45
N VAL A 257 1.82 24.72 -16.65
CA VAL A 257 1.25 23.45 -17.12
C VAL A 257 -0.27 23.53 -17.05
N GLU A 258 -0.93 23.41 -18.20
CA GLU A 258 -2.39 23.48 -18.27
C GLU A 258 -3.02 22.19 -18.79
N GLY A 259 -4.13 21.81 -18.15
CA GLY A 259 -5.00 20.73 -18.59
C GLY A 259 -4.35 19.35 -18.56
N ALA A 260 -3.42 19.10 -17.64
CA ALA A 260 -2.83 17.79 -17.47
C ALA A 260 -3.88 16.80 -16.94
N ARG A 261 -4.06 15.69 -17.66
CA ARG A 261 -4.99 14.61 -17.27
C ARG A 261 -4.27 13.27 -17.19
N ALA A 262 -4.65 12.44 -16.22
CA ALA A 262 -4.13 11.07 -16.09
C ALA A 262 -5.20 10.12 -15.55
N ASN A 263 -5.32 8.94 -16.15
CA ASN A 263 -6.14 7.87 -15.60
C ASN A 263 -5.29 7.11 -14.57
N MET A 264 -5.66 7.16 -13.29
CA MET A 264 -4.88 6.58 -12.19
C MET A 264 -5.78 6.11 -11.04
N SER A 265 -5.20 5.28 -10.18
CA SER A 265 -5.78 4.84 -8.90
C SER A 265 -5.18 5.67 -7.77
N LEU A 266 -6.05 6.24 -6.92
CA LEU A 266 -5.65 6.90 -5.67
C LEU A 266 -6.22 6.12 -4.48
N VAL A 267 -5.32 5.67 -3.61
CA VAL A 267 -5.68 4.98 -2.37
C VAL A 267 -5.82 5.99 -1.24
N PHE A 268 -6.86 5.82 -0.45
CA PHE A 268 -7.10 6.54 0.79
C PHE A 268 -7.15 5.54 1.94
N PHE A 269 -6.33 5.72 2.97
CA PHE A 269 -6.37 4.87 4.15
C PHE A 269 -7.40 5.38 5.17
N ALA A 270 -8.05 4.45 5.85
CA ALA A 270 -8.98 4.75 6.92
C ALA A 270 -8.21 5.06 8.21
N ASN A 271 -8.45 6.23 8.78
CA ASN A 271 -8.06 6.63 10.14
C ASN A 271 -9.35 6.85 10.94
N GLY A 272 -9.86 5.77 11.54
CA GLY A 272 -11.24 5.75 12.02
C GLY A 272 -12.21 5.91 10.84
N THR A 273 -13.11 6.91 10.91
CA THR A 273 -14.05 7.22 9.81
C THR A 273 -13.52 8.27 8.83
N GLN A 274 -12.33 8.82 9.06
CA GLN A 274 -11.72 9.75 8.12
C GLN A 274 -10.82 9.01 7.13
N LEU A 275 -10.83 9.46 5.88
CA LEU A 275 -9.97 8.96 4.82
C LEU A 275 -8.76 9.88 4.64
N VAL A 276 -7.57 9.31 4.48
CA VAL A 276 -6.32 10.05 4.27
C VAL A 276 -5.67 9.59 2.97
N PRO A 277 -5.39 10.48 2.00
CA PRO A 277 -4.72 10.10 0.77
C PRO A 277 -3.35 9.48 1.04
N ALA A 278 -3.09 8.29 0.48
CA ALA A 278 -1.82 7.59 0.63
C ALA A 278 -0.64 8.42 0.13
N VAL A 279 -0.86 9.16 -0.96
CA VAL A 279 0.14 10.02 -1.60
C VAL A 279 0.56 11.22 -0.75
N GLN A 280 -0.34 11.78 0.05
CA GLN A 280 -0.03 12.91 0.94
C GLN A 280 0.97 12.48 2.03
N ARG A 281 0.83 11.26 2.55
CA ARG A 281 1.80 10.68 3.50
C ARG A 281 3.11 10.28 2.82
N ALA A 282 3.04 9.85 1.56
CA ALA A 282 4.22 9.50 0.79
C ALA A 282 5.12 10.72 0.49
N SER A 283 4.52 11.89 0.23
CA SER A 283 5.25 13.08 -0.21
C SER A 283 6.23 13.66 0.81
N GLU A 284 6.03 13.44 2.12
CA GLU A 284 6.89 13.98 3.18
C GLU A 284 8.34 13.47 3.13
N HIS A 285 8.60 12.41 2.36
CA HIS A 285 9.88 11.72 2.33
C HIS A 285 10.45 11.55 0.91
N MET A 286 9.92 12.27 -0.07
CA MET A 286 10.30 12.06 -1.47
C MET A 286 10.92 13.28 -2.14
N HIS A 287 11.98 12.98 -2.87
CA HIS A 287 12.68 13.91 -3.75
C HIS A 287 12.44 13.52 -5.20
N VAL A 288 12.10 14.49 -6.05
CA VAL A 288 11.81 14.24 -7.47
C VAL A 288 12.59 15.19 -8.37
N ASN A 289 12.75 14.78 -9.63
CA ASN A 289 13.43 15.56 -10.65
C ASN A 289 12.45 16.22 -11.64
N TRP A 290 11.23 15.71 -11.71
CA TRP A 290 10.18 16.22 -12.58
C TRP A 290 8.86 16.38 -11.82
N VAL A 291 7.89 17.13 -12.36
CA VAL A 291 6.64 17.44 -11.65
C VAL A 291 5.39 16.76 -12.23
N LEU A 292 5.46 16.11 -13.39
CA LEU A 292 4.32 15.42 -13.98
C LEU A 292 4.51 13.90 -14.09
N PRO A 293 3.46 13.09 -13.84
CA PRO A 293 3.51 11.67 -14.14
C PRO A 293 3.86 11.38 -15.62
N PRO A 294 4.62 10.33 -15.94
CA PRO A 294 4.95 9.90 -17.31
C PRO A 294 3.74 9.65 -18.23
N ARG A 295 2.56 9.37 -17.65
CA ARG A 295 1.31 9.15 -18.39
C ARG A 295 0.38 10.37 -18.41
N ALA A 296 0.77 11.47 -17.77
CA ALA A 296 0.00 12.71 -17.82
C ALA A 296 0.09 13.32 -19.22
N LYS A 297 -1.06 13.66 -19.80
CA LYS A 297 -1.13 14.43 -21.04
C LYS A 297 -1.47 15.86 -20.71
N ALA A 298 -0.51 16.77 -20.87
CA ALA A 298 -0.74 18.21 -20.76
C ALA A 298 -1.34 18.74 -22.06
N LYS A 299 -2.29 19.67 -21.95
CA LYS A 299 -2.88 20.34 -23.12
C LYS A 299 -1.91 21.38 -23.70
N TRP A 300 -1.25 22.12 -22.82
CA TRP A 300 -0.23 23.13 -23.14
C TRP A 300 0.80 23.19 -22.01
N MET A 301 2.08 23.33 -22.39
CA MET A 301 3.14 23.73 -21.49
C MET A 301 3.71 25.05 -22.02
N GLY A 302 3.33 26.16 -21.38
CA GLY A 302 3.77 27.50 -21.78
C GLY A 302 4.97 27.91 -20.95
N VAL A 303 5.98 28.52 -21.57
CA VAL A 303 7.08 29.15 -20.84
C VAL A 303 7.12 30.63 -21.19
N GLU A 304 7.01 31.49 -20.20
CA GLU A 304 7.23 32.94 -20.35
C GLU A 304 8.64 33.28 -19.90
N TRP A 305 9.34 34.13 -20.66
CA TRP A 305 10.78 34.33 -20.54
C TRP A 305 11.18 35.80 -20.48
N SER A 306 12.25 36.09 -19.74
CA SER A 306 13.03 37.32 -19.84
C SER A 306 14.52 37.03 -19.59
N GLY A 307 15.42 37.38 -20.53
CA GLY A 307 16.88 37.15 -20.39
C GLY A 307 17.71 37.36 -21.67
N ASN A 308 18.84 36.66 -21.82
CA ASN A 308 19.63 36.54 -23.07
C ASN A 308 19.32 35.20 -23.80
N GLU A 309 19.21 35.22 -25.13
CA GLU A 309 18.86 34.07 -25.98
C GLU A 309 19.88 32.94 -25.92
N ASP A 310 21.18 33.26 -25.89
CA ASP A 310 22.25 32.25 -25.80
C ASP A 310 22.19 31.51 -24.45
N GLU A 311 21.85 32.24 -23.39
CA GLU A 311 21.68 31.71 -22.04
C GLU A 311 20.41 30.86 -21.94
N PHE A 312 19.32 31.28 -22.61
CA PHE A 312 18.12 30.47 -22.77
C PHE A 312 18.43 29.11 -23.42
N HIS A 313 19.14 29.08 -24.55
CA HIS A 313 19.48 27.81 -25.20
C HIS A 313 20.40 26.94 -24.35
N GLN A 314 21.35 27.55 -23.63
CA GLN A 314 22.25 26.82 -22.75
C GLN A 314 21.51 26.22 -21.55
N GLU A 315 20.65 26.99 -20.90
CA GLU A 315 19.88 26.53 -19.73
C GLU A 315 18.78 25.55 -20.14
N MET A 316 18.09 25.76 -21.25
CA MET A 316 17.14 24.76 -21.78
C MET A 316 17.84 23.47 -22.19
N GLY A 317 19.07 23.54 -22.70
CA GLY A 317 19.92 22.37 -22.95
C GLY A 317 20.32 21.65 -21.66
N ARG A 318 20.69 22.39 -20.61
CA ARG A 318 20.97 21.82 -19.27
C ARG A 318 19.72 21.18 -18.69
N TRP A 319 18.59 21.86 -18.72
CA TRP A 319 17.31 21.38 -18.23
C TRP A 319 16.85 20.13 -18.99
N ALA A 320 16.97 20.11 -20.31
CA ALA A 320 16.72 18.91 -21.12
C ALA A 320 17.62 17.72 -20.71
N ASN A 321 18.89 18.00 -20.37
CA ASN A 321 19.80 16.99 -19.84
C ASN A 321 19.44 16.55 -18.40
N TYR A 322 18.92 17.46 -17.57
CA TYR A 322 18.42 17.15 -16.22
C TYR A 322 17.12 16.33 -16.26
N MET A 323 16.28 16.53 -17.29
CA MET A 323 15.02 15.79 -17.48
C MET A 323 15.19 14.35 -17.99
N GLY A 324 16.42 13.82 -18.05
CA GLY A 324 16.66 12.38 -18.16
C GLY A 324 15.93 11.66 -19.30
N GLY A 325 16.18 12.04 -20.57
CA GLY A 325 15.96 11.20 -21.76
C GLY A 325 14.52 10.78 -22.13
N GLY A 326 13.53 11.04 -21.29
CA GLY A 326 12.11 10.78 -21.54
C GLY A 326 11.35 12.07 -21.89
N SER A 327 11.73 12.74 -22.97
CA SER A 327 10.93 13.90 -23.41
C SER A 327 9.50 13.46 -23.78
N PRO A 328 8.46 14.17 -23.32
CA PRO A 328 7.11 14.00 -23.87
C PRO A 328 7.15 14.24 -25.39
N PRO A 329 6.30 13.55 -26.17
CA PRO A 329 6.46 13.47 -27.62
C PRO A 329 6.40 14.81 -28.37
N GLU A 330 5.83 15.85 -27.78
CA GLU A 330 5.74 17.19 -28.38
C GLU A 330 5.75 18.26 -27.28
N MET A 331 6.90 18.86 -27.00
CA MET A 331 6.99 20.06 -26.17
C MET A 331 7.48 21.23 -27.03
N THR A 332 6.77 22.34 -27.04
CA THR A 332 7.19 23.57 -27.72
C THR A 332 7.33 24.68 -26.70
N ILE A 333 8.55 25.14 -26.47
CA ILE A 333 8.86 26.22 -25.54
C ILE A 333 9.06 27.50 -26.35
N ARG A 334 8.19 28.49 -26.17
CA ARG A 334 8.31 29.78 -26.88
C ARG A 334 9.22 30.73 -26.10
N GLY A 335 10.28 31.18 -26.76
CA GLY A 335 11.12 32.28 -26.31
C GLY A 335 10.69 33.61 -26.94
N PRO A 336 11.38 34.71 -26.60
CA PRO A 336 11.08 36.08 -27.04
C PRO A 336 11.11 36.26 -28.55
N ASN A 337 11.90 35.42 -29.25
CA ASN A 337 12.22 35.56 -30.67
C ASN A 337 11.99 34.25 -31.46
N GLY A 338 11.35 33.23 -30.87
CA GLY A 338 11.18 31.94 -31.55
C GLY A 338 10.60 30.84 -30.67
N SER A 339 10.51 29.62 -31.20
CA SER A 339 10.03 28.44 -30.47
C SER A 339 11.07 27.32 -30.50
N PHE A 340 11.40 26.76 -29.34
CA PHE A 340 12.21 25.57 -29.20
C PHE A 340 11.30 24.33 -29.16
N ASN A 341 11.37 23.49 -30.19
CA ASN A 341 10.59 22.26 -30.28
C ASN A 341 11.41 21.07 -29.80
N PHE A 342 10.92 20.39 -28.76
CA PHE A 342 11.36 19.06 -28.38
C PHE A 342 10.61 18.06 -29.26
N THR A 343 11.18 17.73 -30.41
CA THR A 343 10.73 16.57 -31.20
C THR A 343 11.49 15.34 -30.72
N GLY A 344 10.75 14.36 -30.20
CA GLY A 344 11.31 13.12 -29.66
C GLY A 344 12.20 12.36 -30.66
N GLY A 345 13.34 11.89 -30.17
CA GLY A 345 14.19 10.91 -30.85
C GLY A 345 15.36 11.51 -31.63
N ARG A 346 16.53 11.57 -30.98
CA ARG A 346 17.89 11.75 -31.55
C ARG A 346 18.00 12.59 -32.84
N ALA A 347 18.44 13.84 -32.69
CA ALA A 347 19.43 14.44 -33.60
C ALA A 347 20.05 15.70 -32.98
N PHE A 348 21.02 15.54 -32.07
CA PHE A 348 22.03 16.59 -31.88
C PHE A 348 23.20 16.27 -32.79
N ASN A 349 23.18 16.85 -33.98
CA ASN A 349 24.36 17.02 -34.82
C ASN A 349 24.81 18.48 -34.69
N SER A 350 25.25 18.86 -33.49
CA SER A 350 26.01 20.10 -33.27
C SER A 350 27.44 19.69 -32.95
N THR A 351 28.38 20.02 -33.83
CA THR A 351 29.81 19.97 -33.55
C THR A 351 30.12 20.83 -32.32
N ALA A 352 30.22 20.19 -31.16
CA ALA A 352 30.63 20.77 -29.88
C ALA A 352 31.86 20.01 -29.33
N PRO A 353 32.69 20.65 -28.49
CA PRO A 353 34.01 20.16 -28.11
C PRO A 353 33.94 18.92 -27.22
N ALA A 354 35.11 18.29 -27.01
CA ALA A 354 35.36 16.99 -26.39
C ALA A 354 34.40 16.59 -25.24
N PRO A 355 34.00 15.31 -25.18
CA PRO A 355 33.05 14.81 -24.20
C PRO A 355 33.56 15.03 -22.77
N ALA A 356 32.75 15.75 -21.97
CA ALA A 356 32.88 15.72 -20.52
C ALA A 356 32.65 14.28 -20.03
N PRO A 357 33.36 13.84 -18.96
CA PRO A 357 33.25 12.48 -18.45
C PRO A 357 31.80 12.17 -18.07
N ALA A 358 31.33 10.99 -18.48
CA ALA A 358 30.00 10.47 -18.17
C ALA A 358 29.74 10.57 -16.65
N MET A 359 28.76 11.38 -16.26
CA MET A 359 28.22 11.35 -14.91
C MET A 359 27.47 10.03 -14.72
N ASN A 360 27.98 9.17 -13.85
CA ASN A 360 27.31 7.97 -13.37
C ASN A 360 25.94 8.33 -12.76
N GLY A 361 24.95 7.50 -13.05
CA GLY A 361 23.54 7.69 -12.72
C GLY A 361 23.28 8.04 -11.26
N TYR A 362 22.45 9.08 -11.09
CA TYR A 362 21.88 9.46 -9.81
C TYR A 362 20.70 8.55 -9.49
N ASN A 363 20.95 7.49 -8.73
CA ASN A 363 19.91 6.71 -8.08
C ASN A 363 19.34 7.53 -6.91
N ALA A 364 18.03 7.72 -6.85
CA ALA A 364 17.37 8.22 -5.66
C ALA A 364 17.55 7.20 -4.53
N THR A 365 18.18 7.61 -3.44
CA THR A 365 18.36 6.75 -2.25
C THR A 365 17.09 6.80 -1.41
N PHE A 366 16.21 5.79 -1.57
CA PHE A 366 15.11 5.54 -0.64
C PHE A 366 15.66 4.89 0.63
N SER A 367 15.57 5.55 1.79
CA SER A 367 15.97 4.95 3.08
C SER A 367 14.85 4.07 3.66
N GLY A 368 14.44 3.01 2.96
CA GLY A 368 13.23 2.23 3.22
C GLY A 368 13.02 1.58 4.60
N ALA A 369 13.96 1.68 5.54
CA ALA A 369 13.92 0.95 6.82
C ALA A 369 13.22 1.70 7.98
N SER A 370 13.15 3.04 7.96
CA SER A 370 12.57 3.82 9.07
C SER A 370 11.07 4.11 8.91
N TYR A 371 10.49 3.81 7.75
CA TYR A 371 9.13 4.27 7.42
C TYR A 371 8.03 3.30 7.87
N ALA A 372 8.32 2.02 8.13
CA ALA A 372 7.27 1.08 8.56
C ALA A 372 6.71 1.38 9.96
N GLU A 373 7.46 2.11 10.82
CA GLU A 373 7.07 2.35 12.22
C GLU A 373 6.03 3.47 12.39
N GLU A 374 6.04 4.52 11.56
CA GLU A 374 5.04 5.62 11.65
C GLU A 374 3.69 5.28 11.01
N TRP A 375 3.65 4.30 10.10
CA TRP A 375 2.43 3.86 9.43
C TRP A 375 1.61 2.87 10.29
N ALA A 376 2.26 2.17 11.23
CA ALA A 376 1.69 1.02 11.94
C ALA A 376 0.61 1.36 12.99
N ASN A 377 0.45 2.61 13.41
CA ASN A 377 -0.32 2.93 14.63
C ASN A 377 -1.80 3.31 14.44
N ALA A 378 -2.34 3.47 13.22
CA ALA A 378 -3.74 3.94 13.09
C ALA A 378 -4.44 3.72 11.74
N LEU A 379 -4.18 2.64 11.00
CA LEU A 379 -4.79 2.44 9.68
C LEU A 379 -5.84 1.33 9.67
N GLY A 380 -7.02 1.62 10.21
CA GLY A 380 -8.14 0.70 10.17
C GLY A 380 -9.39 1.17 10.91
N TYR A 381 -10.55 0.65 10.49
CA TYR A 381 -11.82 0.75 11.21
C TYR A 381 -12.48 -0.62 11.34
N ILE A 382 -12.74 -1.08 12.56
CA ILE A 382 -13.43 -2.36 12.78
C ILE A 382 -14.94 -2.17 12.60
N LEU A 383 -15.45 -2.61 11.46
CA LEU A 383 -16.87 -2.62 11.11
C LEU A 383 -17.56 -3.88 11.65
N GLN A 384 -18.42 -3.69 12.64
CA GLN A 384 -19.16 -4.78 13.28
C GLN A 384 -20.20 -5.43 12.34
N PRO A 385 -20.60 -6.69 12.58
CA PRO A 385 -21.65 -7.36 11.80
C PRO A 385 -22.94 -6.55 11.70
N ASN A 386 -23.55 -6.48 10.53
CA ASN A 386 -24.77 -5.72 10.22
C ASN A 386 -24.69 -4.20 10.47
N ALA A 387 -23.50 -3.67 10.77
CA ALA A 387 -23.29 -2.24 10.93
C ALA A 387 -22.97 -1.57 9.58
N SER A 388 -23.26 -0.27 9.53
CA SER A 388 -22.86 0.60 8.43
C SER A 388 -22.07 1.77 9.00
N VAL A 389 -21.05 2.21 8.25
CA VAL A 389 -20.24 3.37 8.59
C VAL A 389 -19.97 4.18 7.34
N THR A 390 -19.93 5.51 7.49
CA THR A 390 -19.56 6.42 6.42
C THR A 390 -18.14 6.90 6.62
N PHE A 391 -17.31 6.70 5.60
CA PHE A 391 -15.96 7.20 5.51
C PHE A 391 -15.93 8.49 4.71
N THR A 392 -15.19 9.49 5.17
CA THR A 392 -15.17 10.81 4.54
C THR A 392 -13.75 11.33 4.36
N TYR A 393 -13.48 11.92 3.19
CA TYR A 393 -12.36 12.82 2.94
C TYR A 393 -12.89 14.15 2.42
N GLU A 394 -12.34 15.23 2.91
CA GLU A 394 -12.58 16.59 2.44
C GLU A 394 -11.23 17.32 2.47
N GLY A 395 -10.79 17.81 1.33
CA GLY A 395 -9.56 18.59 1.25
C GLY A 395 -8.91 18.60 -0.13
N PHE A 396 -7.70 19.17 -0.17
CA PHE A 396 -6.85 19.20 -1.35
C PHE A 396 -5.97 17.95 -1.38
N ILE A 397 -5.97 17.25 -2.52
CA ILE A 397 -5.05 16.15 -2.74
C ILE A 397 -3.80 16.75 -3.37
N THR A 398 -2.76 16.98 -2.55
CA THR A 398 -1.50 17.55 -3.05
C THR A 398 -0.40 16.52 -3.09
N LEU A 399 0.32 16.43 -4.20
CA LEU A 399 1.65 15.84 -4.25
C LEU A 399 2.65 16.97 -4.00
N GLY A 400 3.37 16.91 -2.89
CA GLY A 400 4.42 17.87 -2.58
C GLY A 400 5.80 17.24 -2.73
N PRO A 401 6.35 17.09 -3.95
CA PRO A 401 7.75 16.75 -4.04
C PRO A 401 8.63 17.83 -3.42
N HIS A 402 9.59 17.42 -2.59
CA HIS A 402 10.77 18.23 -2.35
C HIS A 402 11.67 18.14 -3.58
N LEU A 403 11.59 19.11 -4.49
CA LEU A 403 12.58 19.25 -5.55
C LEU A 403 13.96 19.36 -4.89
N LYS A 404 14.78 18.31 -5.07
CA LYS A 404 16.09 18.24 -4.42
C LYS A 404 16.97 19.35 -4.97
N ASP A 405 17.61 20.10 -4.07
CA ASP A 405 18.53 21.19 -4.42
C ASP A 405 17.90 22.34 -5.24
N SER A 406 16.57 22.42 -5.30
CA SER A 406 15.89 23.54 -5.98
C SER A 406 15.80 24.76 -5.06
N PRO A 407 16.21 25.95 -5.51
CA PRO A 407 16.00 27.20 -4.76
C PRO A 407 14.51 27.58 -4.61
N MET A 408 13.59 26.84 -5.24
CA MET A 408 12.17 27.18 -5.35
C MET A 408 11.28 26.67 -4.22
N GLY A 409 11.83 25.93 -3.27
CA GLY A 409 11.02 25.27 -2.24
C GLY A 409 10.10 24.19 -2.82
N PRO A 410 9.18 23.66 -1.99
CA PRO A 410 8.27 22.58 -2.39
C PRO A 410 7.25 23.07 -3.43
N VAL A 411 7.11 22.32 -4.53
CA VAL A 411 6.06 22.55 -5.53
C VAL A 411 4.85 21.69 -5.15
N ASN A 412 3.71 22.31 -4.86
CA ASN A 412 2.49 21.59 -4.53
C ASN A 412 1.67 21.32 -5.80
N ILE A 413 1.71 20.10 -6.30
CA ILE A 413 0.87 19.65 -7.42
C ILE A 413 -0.48 19.25 -6.85
N THR A 414 -1.57 19.81 -7.35
CA THR A 414 -2.93 19.46 -6.90
C THR A 414 -3.55 18.43 -7.84
N ILE A 415 -4.13 17.37 -7.29
CA ILE A 415 -4.87 16.36 -8.02
C ILE A 415 -6.37 16.57 -7.75
N ILE A 416 -7.15 16.66 -8.82
CA ILE A 416 -8.57 17.00 -8.74
C ILE A 416 -9.38 15.98 -9.58
N PRO A 417 -10.48 15.41 -9.06
CA PRO A 417 -11.38 14.62 -9.88
C PRO A 417 -11.96 15.45 -11.03
N ILE A 418 -12.35 14.81 -12.12
CA ILE A 418 -12.93 15.51 -13.28
C ILE A 418 -14.46 15.37 -13.21
N SER A 419 -15.15 16.50 -13.04
CA SER A 419 -16.62 16.54 -12.99
C SER A 419 -17.23 15.93 -14.27
N GLY A 420 -18.29 15.14 -14.09
CA GLY A 420 -18.99 14.42 -15.15
C GLY A 420 -18.35 13.09 -15.57
N GLU A 421 -17.18 12.72 -15.04
CA GLU A 421 -16.52 11.44 -15.34
C GLU A 421 -16.85 10.37 -14.29
N ASP A 422 -16.75 9.10 -14.69
CA ASP A 422 -17.03 7.95 -13.83
C ASP A 422 -15.77 7.42 -13.13
N TYR A 423 -15.94 7.04 -11.86
CA TYR A 423 -14.89 6.47 -11.02
C TYR A 423 -15.32 5.14 -10.43
N THR A 424 -14.41 4.18 -10.42
CA THR A 424 -14.57 2.92 -9.71
C THR A 424 -13.98 3.04 -8.32
N ILE A 425 -14.77 2.74 -7.29
CA ILE A 425 -14.37 2.77 -5.88
C ILE A 425 -14.37 1.34 -5.37
N SER A 426 -13.24 0.90 -4.81
CA SER A 426 -13.08 -0.42 -4.20
C SER A 426 -12.74 -0.28 -2.71
N VAL A 427 -13.42 -1.02 -1.84
CA VAL A 427 -13.13 -1.01 -0.39
C VAL A 427 -12.04 -2.04 -0.07
N LEU A 428 -11.04 -1.61 0.68
CA LEU A 428 -9.91 -2.44 1.10
C LEU A 428 -10.17 -2.95 2.52
N THR A 429 -10.23 -4.28 2.72
CA THR A 429 -10.66 -4.88 3.99
C THR A 429 -9.84 -6.10 4.41
N ILE A 430 -9.89 -6.45 5.70
CA ILE A 430 -9.46 -7.73 6.27
C ILE A 430 -10.61 -8.34 7.09
N PRO A 431 -11.12 -9.55 6.74
CA PRO A 431 -10.79 -10.32 5.54
C PRO A 431 -11.04 -9.55 4.24
N ALA A 432 -10.38 -9.93 3.16
CA ALA A 432 -10.57 -9.29 1.85
C ALA A 432 -12.04 -9.34 1.42
N SER A 433 -12.54 -8.27 0.79
CA SER A 433 -13.90 -8.18 0.23
C SER A 433 -13.85 -7.85 -1.25
N ASN A 434 -14.96 -8.08 -1.96
CA ASN A 434 -15.12 -7.69 -3.37
C ASN A 434 -16.00 -6.42 -3.48
N ALA A 435 -16.07 -5.63 -2.42
CA ALA A 435 -16.95 -4.47 -2.32
C ALA A 435 -16.47 -3.37 -3.28
N THR A 436 -17.16 -3.23 -4.41
CA THR A 436 -16.87 -2.22 -5.43
C THR A 436 -18.15 -1.48 -5.83
N THR A 437 -18.00 -0.23 -6.24
CA THR A 437 -19.09 0.58 -6.79
C THR A 437 -18.57 1.59 -7.81
N THR A 438 -19.47 2.20 -8.57
CA THR A 438 -19.15 3.28 -9.50
C THR A 438 -19.91 4.54 -9.10
N THR A 439 -19.24 5.69 -9.16
CA THR A 439 -19.88 6.99 -8.98
C THR A 439 -19.42 7.94 -10.08
N THR A 440 -20.33 8.77 -10.56
CA THR A 440 -19.99 9.92 -11.41
C THR A 440 -19.64 11.10 -10.51
N VAL A 441 -18.61 11.86 -10.87
CA VAL A 441 -18.25 13.08 -10.12
C VAL A 441 -19.26 14.17 -10.40
N SER A 442 -19.83 14.75 -9.34
CA SER A 442 -20.66 15.95 -9.43
C SER A 442 -19.81 17.21 -9.32
#